data_AF-A0A535MX57-F1
#
_entry.id   AF-A0A535MX57-F1
#
_cell.length_a   1.000
_cell.length_b   1.000
_cell.length_c   1.000
_cell.angle_alpha   90.00
_cell.angle_beta   90.00
_cell.angle_gamma   90.00
#
_symmetry.space_group_name_H-M   'P 1'
#
loop_
_entity.id
_entity.type
_entity.pdbx_description
1 polymer ?
#
loop_
_entity_poly.entity_id
_entity_poly.type
_entity_poly.pdbx_seq_one_letter_code
_entity_poly.pdbx_strand_id
1 'polypeptide(L)'
;MDRLLAGENRASQLPDDARHWISVYTELVRFREQMLADWHEEMAGSHDPRSRMELTRTLVAWSSRQLDALRGHLDFWRQRHLQLLEHPAPTALAPRLDWPAPARRRVGRPRKRPAAAGSRKDRRPGRAAGPGR
;
A
#
# COMPACT_ATOMS: atom_id res chain seq x y z
N MET A 1 14.16 -10.51 -9.02
CA MET A 1 13.26 -10.00 -10.08
C MET A 1 13.73 -8.60 -10.40
N ASP A 2 14.28 -8.39 -11.59
CA ASP A 2 14.80 -7.09 -12.06
C ASP A 2 13.91 -6.56 -13.19
N ARG A 3 12.60 -6.50 -12.92
CA ARG A 3 11.62 -6.04 -13.93
C ARG A 3 11.37 -4.55 -13.72
N LEU A 4 11.65 -3.77 -14.75
CA LEU A 4 11.34 -2.35 -14.79
C LEU A 4 9.83 -2.10 -14.79
N LEU A 5 9.41 -0.99 -14.21
CA LEU A 5 8.03 -0.51 -14.33
C LEU A 5 7.78 0.01 -15.76
N ALA A 6 6.53 0.00 -16.19
CA ALA A 6 6.16 0.53 -17.50
C ALA A 6 6.54 2.02 -17.59
N GLY A 7 7.28 2.40 -18.63
CA GLY A 7 7.78 3.76 -18.82
C GLY A 7 9.07 4.09 -18.08
N GLU A 8 9.60 3.18 -17.24
CA GLU A 8 10.87 3.37 -16.56
C GLU A 8 12.04 3.27 -17.54
N ASN A 9 12.86 4.32 -17.58
CA ASN A 9 14.08 4.37 -18.38
C ASN A 9 15.30 4.66 -17.50
N ARG A 10 16.03 3.62 -17.08
CA ARG A 10 17.25 3.75 -16.28
C ARG A 10 18.39 4.52 -16.96
N ALA A 11 18.34 4.69 -18.28
CA ALA A 11 19.33 5.45 -19.04
C ALA A 11 19.01 6.96 -19.08
N SER A 12 17.89 7.41 -18.50
CA SER A 12 17.54 8.83 -18.48
C SER A 12 18.65 9.69 -17.85
N GLN A 13 18.90 10.83 -18.49
CA GLN A 13 19.86 11.86 -18.08
C GLN A 13 19.16 13.08 -17.48
N LEU A 14 17.84 13.02 -17.32
CA LEU A 14 17.05 14.10 -16.75
C LEU A 14 16.95 13.92 -15.22
N PRO A 15 17.40 14.91 -14.41
CA PRO A 15 17.21 14.85 -12.96
C PRO A 15 15.73 14.71 -12.56
N ASP A 16 14.82 15.33 -13.31
CA ASP A 16 13.38 15.26 -13.05
C ASP A 16 12.82 13.84 -13.20
N ASP A 17 13.32 13.05 -14.16
CA ASP A 17 12.93 11.64 -14.29
C ASP A 17 13.38 10.85 -13.06
N ALA A 18 14.62 11.07 -12.59
CA ALA A 18 15.11 10.40 -11.41
C ALA A 18 14.30 10.77 -10.16
N ARG A 19 13.97 12.06 -10.00
CA ARG A 19 13.09 12.54 -8.92
C ARG A 19 11.70 11.89 -8.99
N HIS A 20 11.15 11.75 -10.19
CA HIS A 20 9.86 11.11 -10.41
C HIS A 20 9.89 9.64 -9.94
N TRP A 21 10.85 8.85 -10.41
CA TRP A 21 10.96 7.44 -10.04
C TRP A 21 11.27 7.24 -8.56
N ILE A 22 12.05 8.12 -7.93
CA ILE A 22 12.20 8.13 -6.45
C ILE A 22 10.83 8.24 -5.77
N SER A 23 9.96 9.15 -6.25
CA SER A 23 8.63 9.31 -5.68
C SER A 23 7.79 8.05 -5.85
N VAL A 24 7.76 7.47 -7.06
CA VAL A 24 6.99 6.26 -7.36
C VAL A 24 7.44 5.09 -6.50
N TYR A 25 8.75 4.80 -6.45
CA TYR A 25 9.27 3.69 -5.65
C TYR A 25 9.10 3.92 -4.15
N THR A 26 9.19 5.17 -3.68
CA THR A 26 8.88 5.49 -2.28
C THR A 26 7.43 5.16 -1.94
N GLU A 27 6.47 5.50 -2.80
CA GLU A 27 5.06 5.17 -2.58
C GLU A 27 4.81 3.66 -2.64
N LEU A 28 5.44 2.94 -3.58
CA LEU A 28 5.32 1.49 -3.69
C LEU A 28 5.89 0.74 -2.47
N VAL A 29 7.06 1.16 -1.99
CA VAL A 29 7.68 0.61 -0.76
C VAL A 29 6.73 0.82 0.42
N ARG A 30 6.26 2.05 0.64
CA ARG A 30 5.34 2.37 1.74
C ARG A 30 4.05 1.57 1.69
N PHE A 31 3.43 1.50 0.51
CA PHE A 31 2.20 0.74 0.32
C PHE A 31 2.40 -0.74 0.67
N ARG A 32 3.53 -1.33 0.24
CA ARG A 32 3.81 -2.75 0.46
C ARG A 32 4.19 -3.05 1.92
N GLU A 33 4.91 -2.15 2.58
CA GLU A 33 5.17 -2.22 4.03
C GLU A 33 3.86 -2.18 4.83
N GLN A 34 2.93 -1.29 4.47
CA GLN A 34 1.63 -1.22 5.12
C GLN A 34 0.82 -2.50 4.91
N MET A 35 0.75 -3.04 3.69
CA MET A 35 0.07 -4.31 3.43
C MET A 35 0.64 -5.46 4.26
N LEU A 36 1.97 -5.50 4.44
CA LEU A 36 2.61 -6.54 5.26
C LEU A 36 2.29 -6.39 6.74
N ALA A 37 2.23 -5.17 7.24
CA ALA A 37 1.81 -4.90 8.60
C ALA A 37 0.36 -5.33 8.84
N ASP A 38 -0.55 -4.98 7.92
CA ASP A 38 -1.97 -5.35 8.00
C ASP A 38 -2.16 -6.88 8.01
N TRP A 39 -1.44 -7.59 7.14
CA TRP A 39 -1.45 -9.06 7.13
C TRP A 39 -0.88 -9.68 8.41
N HIS A 40 0.17 -9.09 8.98
CA HIS A 40 0.73 -9.56 10.24
C HIS A 40 -0.28 -9.42 11.38
N GLU A 41 -1.01 -8.30 11.43
CA GLU A 41 -2.07 -8.06 12.42
C GLU A 41 -3.25 -9.02 12.25
N GLU A 42 -3.70 -9.27 11.02
CA GLU A 42 -4.79 -10.21 10.72
C GLU A 42 -4.41 -11.66 11.08
N MET A 43 -3.17 -12.07 10.81
CA MET A 43 -2.68 -13.40 11.20
C MET A 43 -2.55 -13.56 12.71
N ALA A 44 -2.16 -12.51 13.44
CA ALA A 44 -2.08 -12.54 14.91
C ALA A 44 -3.45 -12.82 15.56
N GLY A 45 -4.54 -12.37 14.93
CA GLY A 45 -5.92 -12.58 15.40
C GLY A 45 -6.55 -13.94 15.05
N SER A 46 -5.95 -14.75 14.17
CA SER A 46 -6.59 -15.97 13.62
C SER A 46 -6.42 -17.21 14.51
N HIS A 47 -7.43 -17.76 15.16
CA HIS A 47 -7.29 -18.81 16.21
C HIS A 47 -6.57 -20.15 15.89
N ASP A 48 -6.25 -20.50 14.64
CA ASP A 48 -5.54 -21.76 14.31
C ASP A 48 -4.01 -21.59 14.19
N PRO A 49 -3.20 -22.17 15.11
CA PRO A 49 -1.74 -22.02 15.14
C PRO A 49 -1.03 -22.67 13.95
N ARG A 50 -1.58 -23.76 13.40
CA ARG A 50 -0.93 -24.53 12.32
C ARG A 50 -1.05 -23.81 10.98
N SER A 51 -2.22 -23.24 10.69
CA SER A 51 -2.42 -22.39 9.51
C SER A 51 -1.58 -21.10 9.57
N ARG A 52 -1.38 -20.51 10.76
CA ARG A 52 -0.48 -19.35 10.91
C ARG A 52 0.96 -19.67 10.48
N MET A 53 1.50 -20.81 10.90
CA MET A 53 2.93 -21.09 10.76
C MET A 53 3.38 -21.31 9.31
N GLU A 54 2.60 -22.07 8.53
CA GLU A 54 2.89 -22.35 7.11
C GLU A 54 2.65 -21.14 6.20
N LEU A 55 1.54 -20.41 6.43
CA LEU A 55 1.25 -19.17 5.69
C LEU A 55 2.29 -18.10 5.97
N THR A 56 2.70 -17.93 7.24
CA THR A 56 3.69 -16.92 7.62
C THR A 56 5.03 -17.16 6.93
N ARG A 57 5.53 -18.41 6.88
CA ARG A 57 6.87 -18.67 6.34
C ARG A 57 6.97 -18.38 4.84
N THR A 58 5.98 -18.81 4.07
CA THR A 58 5.97 -18.60 2.61
C THR A 58 5.66 -17.16 2.23
N LEU A 59 4.68 -16.55 2.91
CA LEU A 59 4.28 -15.17 2.66
C LEU A 59 5.38 -14.16 3.04
N VAL A 60 6.05 -14.37 4.18
CA VAL A 60 7.16 -13.52 4.63
C VAL A 60 8.33 -13.63 3.66
N ALA A 61 8.77 -14.85 3.31
CA ALA A 61 9.92 -15.03 2.43
C ALA A 61 9.71 -14.41 1.03
N TRP A 62 8.52 -14.58 0.45
CA TRP A 62 8.19 -13.98 -0.84
C TRP A 62 8.07 -12.45 -0.76
N SER A 63 7.41 -11.94 0.29
CA SER A 63 7.17 -10.51 0.45
C SER A 63 8.44 -9.72 0.74
N SER A 64 9.36 -10.28 1.54
CA SER A 64 10.67 -9.66 1.79
C SER A 64 11.47 -9.50 0.51
N ARG A 65 11.55 -10.55 -0.34
CA ARG A 65 12.26 -10.47 -1.63
C ARG A 65 11.69 -9.40 -2.56
N GLN A 66 10.38 -9.21 -2.56
CA GLN A 66 9.72 -8.16 -3.36
C GLN A 66 10.01 -6.77 -2.79
N LEU A 67 10.00 -6.62 -1.47
CA LEU A 67 10.31 -5.36 -0.82
C LEU A 67 11.78 -4.97 -1.01
N ASP A 68 12.69 -5.93 -0.90
CA ASP A 68 14.13 -5.72 -1.14
C ASP A 68 14.40 -5.29 -2.58
N ALA A 69 13.70 -5.88 -3.56
CA ALA A 69 13.79 -5.43 -4.94
C ALA A 69 13.31 -3.98 -5.10
N LEU A 70 12.16 -3.60 -4.52
CA LEU A 70 11.66 -2.22 -4.60
C LEU A 70 12.61 -1.22 -3.93
N ARG A 71 13.20 -1.60 -2.79
CA ARG A 71 14.23 -0.80 -2.10
C ARG A 71 15.48 -0.65 -2.96
N GLY A 72 15.95 -1.72 -3.60
CA GLY A 72 17.09 -1.67 -4.53
C GLY A 72 16.84 -0.71 -5.71
N HIS A 73 15.64 -0.71 -6.27
CA HIS A 73 15.28 0.26 -7.32
C HIS A 73 15.21 1.70 -6.78
N LEU A 74 14.67 1.90 -5.58
CA LEU A 74 14.64 3.22 -4.94
C LEU A 74 16.06 3.76 -4.71
N ASP A 75 16.97 2.92 -4.22
CA ASP A 75 18.35 3.30 -3.95
C ASP A 75 19.11 3.61 -5.23
N PHE A 76 18.90 2.82 -6.30
CA PHE A 76 19.41 3.14 -7.64
C PHE A 76 19.00 4.54 -8.08
N TRP A 77 17.70 4.87 -8.00
CA TRP A 77 17.21 6.17 -8.45
C TRP A 77 17.68 7.32 -7.57
N ARG A 78 17.81 7.12 -6.26
CA ARG A 78 18.43 8.10 -5.34
C ARG A 78 19.87 8.40 -5.71
N GLN A 79 20.68 7.36 -5.92
CA GLN A 79 22.07 7.51 -6.32
C GLN A 79 22.17 8.22 -7.67
N ARG A 80 21.35 7.82 -8.65
CA ARG A 80 21.34 8.43 -9.98
C ARG A 80 20.90 9.89 -9.95
N HIS A 81 19.91 10.24 -9.14
CA HIS A 81 19.49 11.64 -8.96
C HIS A 81 20.64 12.50 -8.44
N LEU A 82 21.41 12.04 -7.45
CA LEU A 82 22.59 12.76 -6.97
C LEU A 82 23.64 12.94 -8.08
N GLN A 83 23.95 11.87 -8.82
CA GLN A 83 24.89 11.92 -9.93
C GLN A 83 24.47 12.93 -11.01
N LEU A 84 23.18 12.99 -11.36
CA LEU A 84 22.64 13.91 -12.37
C LEU A 84 22.57 15.36 -11.89
N LEU A 85 22.49 15.59 -10.57
CA LEU A 85 22.60 16.94 -10.00
C LEU A 85 24.05 17.43 -9.95
N GLU A 86 25.00 16.54 -9.68
CA GLU A 86 26.44 16.87 -9.66
C GLU A 86 27.00 17.07 -11.07
N HIS A 87 26.55 16.27 -12.03
CA HIS A 87 26.97 16.30 -13.42
C HIS A 87 25.74 16.40 -14.33
N PRO A 88 25.10 17.58 -14.43
CA PRO A 88 24.01 17.77 -15.35
C PRO A 88 24.53 17.55 -16.77
N ALA A 89 23.83 16.72 -17.55
CA ALA A 89 24.15 16.55 -18.95
C ALA A 89 24.16 17.93 -19.65
N PRO A 90 25.07 18.19 -20.60
CA PRO A 90 25.05 19.43 -21.35
C PRO A 90 23.68 19.61 -22.00
N THR A 91 22.99 20.69 -21.64
CA THR A 91 21.55 20.96 -21.75
C THR A 91 20.94 20.96 -23.17
N ALA A 92 21.61 20.40 -24.17
CA ALA A 92 21.10 20.34 -25.53
C ALA A 92 20.47 18.96 -25.81
N LEU A 93 19.14 18.95 -26.01
CA LEU A 93 18.36 17.89 -26.69
C LEU A 93 17.95 16.63 -25.89
N ALA A 94 17.33 16.78 -24.72
CA ALA A 94 16.49 15.70 -24.19
C ALA A 94 15.01 16.15 -24.19
N PRO A 95 14.12 15.50 -24.97
CA PRO A 95 12.70 15.80 -24.91
C PRO A 95 12.19 15.50 -23.50
N ARG A 96 11.53 16.49 -22.89
CA ARG A 96 10.85 16.32 -21.60
C ARG A 96 9.75 15.27 -21.79
N LEU A 97 9.84 14.15 -21.08
CA LEU A 97 8.65 13.33 -20.87
C LEU A 97 7.74 14.12 -19.95
N ASP A 98 6.66 14.70 -20.48
CA ASP A 98 5.62 15.35 -19.68
C ASP A 98 4.89 14.28 -18.85
N TRP A 99 5.43 13.96 -17.68
CA TRP A 99 4.80 13.07 -16.73
C TRP A 99 4.08 13.88 -15.64
N PRO A 100 2.76 13.66 -15.40
CA PRO A 100 2.06 14.34 -14.33
C PRO A 100 2.61 13.90 -12.96
N ALA A 101 2.95 14.86 -12.10
CA ALA A 101 3.43 14.57 -10.75
C ALA A 101 2.49 13.58 -10.02
N PRO A 102 3.02 12.56 -9.31
CA PRO A 102 2.18 11.59 -8.63
C PRO A 102 1.29 12.31 -7.63
N ALA A 103 -0.03 12.18 -7.83
CA ALA A 103 -1.02 12.73 -6.94
C ALA A 103 -0.83 12.06 -5.58
N ARG A 104 -0.41 12.83 -4.57
CA ARG A 104 -0.33 12.38 -3.17
C ARG A 104 -1.70 11.83 -2.76
N ARG A 105 -1.90 10.52 -2.87
CA ARG A 105 -3.14 9.89 -2.41
C ARG A 105 -3.16 10.02 -0.89
N ARG A 106 -4.05 10.87 -0.36
CA ARG A 106 -4.45 10.78 1.05
C ARG A 106 -5.07 9.40 1.22
N VAL A 107 -4.35 8.49 1.87
CA VAL A 107 -4.88 7.17 2.25
C VAL A 107 -6.10 7.43 3.12
N GLY A 108 -7.28 7.09 2.60
CA GLY A 108 -8.55 7.27 3.27
C GLY A 108 -8.59 6.44 4.55
N ARG A 109 -8.89 7.12 5.66
CA ARG A 109 -9.12 6.54 6.98
C ARG A 109 -10.11 5.36 6.89
N PRO A 110 -9.88 4.23 7.57
CA PRO A 110 -10.77 3.07 7.46
C PRO A 110 -12.18 3.44 7.96
N ARG A 111 -13.18 3.16 7.12
CA ARG A 111 -14.60 3.31 7.49
C ARG A 111 -14.92 2.36 8.65
N LYS A 112 -15.34 2.90 9.79
CA LYS A 112 -15.89 2.10 10.89
C LYS A 112 -17.13 1.33 10.39
N ARG A 113 -17.15 0.01 10.56
CA ARG A 113 -18.35 -0.83 10.39
C ARG A 113 -19.42 -0.34 11.38
N PRO A 114 -20.69 -0.16 10.96
CA PRO A 114 -21.76 0.11 11.91
C PRO A 114 -22.01 -1.15 12.76
N ALA A 115 -22.17 -0.94 14.07
CA ALA A 115 -22.53 -1.97 15.02
C ALA A 115 -23.92 -2.54 14.68
N ALA A 116 -24.04 -3.87 14.74
CA ALA A 116 -25.30 -4.57 14.54
C ALA A 116 -26.35 -4.09 15.55
N ALA A 117 -27.47 -3.58 15.05
CA ALA A 117 -28.64 -3.21 15.84
C ALA A 117 -29.26 -4.48 16.45
N GLY A 118 -29.44 -4.46 17.78
CA GLY A 118 -30.03 -5.56 18.52
C GLY A 118 -31.50 -5.81 18.15
N SER A 119 -31.82 -7.05 17.82
CA SER A 119 -33.19 -7.54 17.73
C SER A 119 -33.80 -7.65 19.12
N ARG A 120 -34.58 -6.64 19.53
CA ARG A 120 -35.63 -6.80 20.56
C ARG A 120 -36.92 -7.16 19.84
N LYS A 121 -37.30 -8.44 19.87
CA LYS A 121 -38.61 -8.90 19.41
C LYS A 121 -39.58 -8.97 20.61
N ASP A 122 -40.50 -8.02 20.59
CA ASP A 122 -41.91 -8.09 20.99
C ASP A 122 -42.30 -8.71 22.33
N ARG A 123 -42.52 -7.81 23.29
CA ARG A 123 -43.30 -8.00 24.51
C ARG A 123 -44.78 -7.80 24.16
N ARG A 124 -45.60 -8.86 24.13
CA ARG A 124 -47.07 -8.75 24.08
C ARG A 124 -47.59 -8.22 25.43
N PRO A 125 -48.46 -7.20 25.48
CA PRO A 125 -49.26 -6.92 26.67
C PRO A 125 -50.57 -7.71 26.65
N GLY A 126 -50.96 -8.17 27.84
CA GLY A 126 -52.12 -9.00 28.10
C GLY A 126 -53.46 -8.31 27.83
N ARG A 127 -54.45 -9.13 27.50
CA ARG A 127 -55.85 -8.74 27.36
C ARG A 127 -56.55 -9.03 28.69
N ALA A 128 -56.75 -8.00 29.50
CA ALA A 128 -57.72 -7.99 30.59
C ALA A 128 -58.84 -7.02 30.18
N ALA A 129 -60.06 -7.54 30.06
CA ALA A 129 -61.28 -6.75 30.06
C ALA A 129 -62.24 -7.46 31.03
N GLY A 130 -62.64 -6.72 32.07
CA GLY A 130 -63.42 -7.17 33.20
C GLY A 130 -64.94 -7.28 32.93
N PRO A 131 -65.73 -7.43 34.01
CA PRO A 131 -67.07 -8.03 33.99
C PRO A 131 -68.25 -7.03 34.00
N GLY A 132 -69.47 -7.55 33.80
CA GLY A 132 -70.77 -6.87 33.97
C GLY A 132 -71.62 -6.99 32.71
N ARG A 133 -72.87 -7.48 32.71
CA ARG A 133 -73.91 -7.66 33.72
C ARG A 133 -74.75 -8.89 33.38
#